data_AF-A0A1R1LYM5-F1
#
_entry.id   AF-A0A1R1LYM5-F1
#
_cell.length_a   1.000
_cell.length_b   1.000
_cell.length_c   1.000
_cell.angle_alpha   90.00
_cell.angle_beta   90.00
_cell.angle_gamma   90.00
#
_symmetry.space_group_name_H-M   'P 1'
#
loop_
_entity.id
_entity.type
_entity.pdbx_description
1 polymer ?
#
loop_
_entity_poly.entity_id
_entity_poly.type
_entity_poly.pdbx_seq_one_letter_code
_entity_poly.pdbx_strand_id
1 'polypeptide(L)'
;MTVLSTLISLFTPLPEGTIRYKGFTIAATPEADGNRYRISGNIKKKSLQRNFTLVDRVDVRDECVQLVHHKAKVFIDQKGDELFT
;
A
#
# COMPACT_ATOMS: atom_id res chain seq x y z
N MET A 1 32.02 10.79 5.11
CA MET A 1 32.07 9.80 4.00
C MET A 1 30.99 8.74 4.23
N THR A 2 29.72 9.02 3.88
CA THR A 2 28.67 7.98 3.85
C THR A 2 27.45 8.46 3.07
N VAL A 3 27.59 8.56 1.75
CA VAL A 3 26.52 8.95 0.81
C VAL A 3 25.89 7.75 0.08
N LEU A 4 26.00 6.54 0.66
CA LEU A 4 25.64 5.29 -0.04
C LEU A 4 24.40 4.56 0.53
N SER A 5 23.83 5.00 1.64
CA SER A 5 22.73 4.25 2.29
C SER A 5 21.35 4.48 1.68
N THR A 6 21.17 5.45 0.78
CA THR A 6 19.86 5.81 0.21
C THR A 6 19.51 5.11 -1.11
N LEU A 7 20.47 4.47 -1.79
CA LEU A 7 20.21 3.86 -3.10
C LEU A 7 19.64 2.44 -3.05
N ILE A 8 19.77 1.74 -1.92
CA ILE A 8 19.33 0.33 -1.79
C ILE A 8 17.78 0.24 -1.77
N SER A 9 17.09 1.31 -1.36
CA SER A 9 15.61 1.36 -1.28
C SER A 9 14.90 1.19 -2.64
N LEU A 10 15.60 1.45 -3.75
CA LEU A 10 15.04 1.32 -5.10
C LEU A 10 14.95 -0.13 -5.61
N PHE A 11 15.71 -1.05 -5.01
CA PHE A 11 15.78 -2.46 -5.42
C PHE A 11 15.18 -3.43 -4.40
N THR A 12 14.52 -2.92 -3.37
CA THR A 12 13.73 -3.75 -2.47
C THR A 12 12.66 -4.47 -3.31
N PRO A 13 12.64 -5.82 -3.37
CA PRO A 13 11.54 -6.52 -4.03
C PRO A 13 10.26 -6.03 -3.38
N LEU A 14 9.42 -5.41 -4.21
CA LEU A 14 8.10 -4.95 -3.81
C LEU A 14 7.41 -6.16 -3.14
N PRO A 15 7.01 -6.07 -1.85
CA PRO A 15 6.37 -7.19 -1.19
C PRO A 15 5.17 -7.64 -2.03
N GLU A 16 4.95 -8.96 -2.12
CA GLU A 16 3.86 -9.55 -2.91
C GLU A 16 2.56 -8.80 -2.63
N GLY A 17 2.04 -8.12 -3.65
CA GLY A 17 0.93 -7.17 -3.50
C GLY A 17 1.34 -5.70 -3.46
N THR A 18 2.40 -5.29 -4.16
CA THR A 18 2.64 -3.85 -4.44
C THR A 18 2.51 -3.57 -5.92
N ILE A 19 1.71 -2.56 -6.28
CA ILE A 19 1.42 -2.17 -7.66
C ILE A 19 1.63 -0.67 -7.88
N ARG A 20 1.93 -0.28 -9.12
CA ARG A 20 1.95 1.12 -9.54
C ARG A 20 0.64 1.48 -10.25
N TYR A 21 0.03 2.59 -9.87
CA TYR A 21 -1.21 3.08 -10.45
C TYR A 21 -1.21 4.61 -10.51
N LYS A 22 -1.40 5.19 -11.70
CA LYS A 22 -1.47 6.66 -11.92
C LYS A 22 -0.32 7.48 -11.29
N GLY A 23 0.89 6.92 -11.24
CA GLY A 23 2.05 7.58 -10.60
C GLY A 23 2.10 7.46 -9.07
N PHE A 24 1.16 6.72 -8.47
CA PHE A 24 1.16 6.30 -7.08
C PHE A 24 1.66 4.85 -6.99
N THR A 25 2.29 4.51 -5.88
CA THR A 25 2.70 3.14 -5.53
C THR A 25 1.82 2.67 -4.39
N ILE A 26 1.07 1.60 -4.62
CA ILE A 26 0.14 1.02 -3.66
C ILE A 26 0.79 -0.27 -3.15
N ALA A 27 1.11 -0.35 -1.86
CA ALA A 27 1.56 -1.60 -1.24
C ALA A 27 0.47 -2.14 -0.32
N ALA A 28 0.07 -3.38 -0.53
CA ALA A 28 -0.79 -4.10 0.38
C ALA A 28 0.02 -4.61 1.57
N THR A 29 -0.48 -4.30 2.77
CA THR A 29 0.11 -4.75 4.03
C THR A 29 -0.98 -5.46 4.82
N PRO A 30 -1.38 -6.68 4.40
CA PRO A 30 -2.38 -7.46 5.12
C PRO A 30 -1.87 -7.75 6.53
N GLU A 31 -2.61 -7.33 7.54
CA GLU A 31 -2.27 -7.53 8.95
C GLU A 31 -3.02 -8.76 9.45
N ALA A 32 -2.32 -9.77 9.97
CA ALA A 32 -2.96 -10.95 10.54
C ALA A 32 -3.54 -10.62 11.92
N ASP A 33 -4.86 -10.75 12.06
CA ASP A 33 -5.63 -10.52 13.29
C ASP A 33 -6.38 -11.84 13.64
N GLY A 34 -5.65 -12.75 14.28
CA GLY A 34 -6.15 -14.10 14.60
C GLY A 34 -6.33 -14.96 13.34
N ASN A 35 -7.57 -15.41 13.08
CA ASN A 35 -7.90 -16.22 11.90
C ASN A 35 -8.33 -15.38 10.69
N ARG A 36 -8.20 -14.05 10.78
CA ARG A 36 -8.60 -13.09 9.75
C ARG A 36 -7.43 -12.19 9.40
N TYR A 37 -7.49 -11.62 8.21
CA TYR A 37 -6.58 -10.61 7.72
C TYR A 37 -7.31 -9.28 7.67
N ARG A 38 -6.76 -8.27 8.34
CA ARG A 38 -7.23 -6.90 8.24
C ARG A 38 -6.69 -6.28 6.95
N ILE A 39 -7.59 -5.59 6.26
CA ILE A 39 -7.29 -4.93 4.99
C ILE A 39 -6.58 -3.62 5.28
N SER A 40 -5.26 -3.63 5.18
CA SER A 40 -4.40 -2.44 5.35
C SER A 40 -3.43 -2.31 4.20
N GLY A 41 -3.06 -1.07 3.90
CA GLY A 41 -2.11 -0.76 2.84
C GLY A 41 -1.47 0.61 3.00
N ASN A 42 -0.48 0.85 2.16
CA ASN A 42 0.11 2.18 2.02
C ASN A 42 0.03 2.64 0.56
N ILE A 43 -0.19 3.95 0.41
CA ILE A 43 -0.13 4.65 -0.87
C ILE A 43 1.04 5.61 -0.77
N LYS A 44 2.01 5.46 -1.67
CA LYS A 44 3.21 6.30 -1.76
C LYS A 44 3.20 7.09 -3.05
N LYS A 45 3.56 8.37 -2.99
CA LYS A 45 3.77 9.24 -4.14
C LYS A 45 4.99 10.11 -3.91
N LYS A 46 6.05 9.92 -4.70
CA LYS A 46 7.32 10.64 -4.55
C LYS A 46 7.82 10.57 -3.09
N SER A 47 7.76 11.67 -2.35
CA SER A 47 8.18 11.78 -0.95
C SER A 47 7.04 11.70 0.06
N LEU A 48 5.78 11.58 -0.39
CA LEU A 48 4.62 11.47 0.47
C LEU A 48 4.17 10.02 0.59
N GLN A 49 3.78 9.63 1.79
CA GLN A 49 3.24 8.32 2.10
C GLN A 49 1.99 8.47 2.96
N ARG A 50 0.97 7.68 2.64
CA ARG A 50 -0.29 7.64 3.37
C ARG A 50 -0.65 6.20 3.64
N ASN A 51 -0.77 5.85 4.91
CA ASN A 51 -1.22 4.55 5.34
C ASN A 51 -2.74 4.58 5.48
N PHE A 52 -3.40 3.51 5.11
CA PHE A 52 -4.82 3.33 5.33
C PHE A 52 -5.10 1.94 5.86
N THR A 53 -6.07 1.88 6.75
CA THR A 53 -6.53 0.65 7.37
C THR A 53 -8.04 0.66 7.29
N LEU A 54 -8.61 -0.41 6.77
CA LEU A 54 -10.05 -0.60 6.71
C LEU A 54 -10.49 -1.39 7.95
N VAL A 55 -11.73 -1.13 8.37
CA VAL A 55 -12.38 -1.87 9.46
C VAL A 55 -12.73 -3.29 9.01
N ASP A 56 -12.89 -3.48 7.71
CA ASP A 56 -13.20 -4.75 7.07
C ASP A 56 -12.04 -5.76 7.19
N ARG A 57 -12.41 -7.04 7.28
CA ARG A 57 -11.50 -8.15 7.52
C ARG A 57 -11.92 -9.33 6.66
N VAL A 58 -10.94 -10.04 6.11
CA VAL A 58 -11.16 -11.20 5.25
C VAL A 58 -10.44 -12.42 5.78
N ASP A 59 -11.00 -13.60 5.55
CA ASP A 59 -10.39 -14.85 5.99
C ASP A 59 -9.26 -15.30 5.02
N VAL A 60 -9.24 -14.78 3.79
CA VAL A 60 -8.27 -15.15 2.74
C VAL A 60 -7.27 -14.03 2.46
N ARG A 61 -5.97 -14.37 2.46
CA ARG A 61 -4.87 -13.42 2.24
C ARG A 61 -4.88 -12.80 0.83
N ASP A 62 -5.05 -13.62 -0.21
CA ASP A 62 -5.12 -13.13 -1.60
C ASP A 62 -6.27 -12.14 -1.83
N GLU A 63 -7.44 -12.45 -1.26
CA GLU A 63 -8.60 -11.57 -1.32
C GLU A 63 -8.32 -10.23 -0.62
N CYS A 64 -7.60 -10.28 0.51
CA CYS A 64 -7.14 -9.07 1.21
C CYS A 64 -6.32 -8.19 0.28
N VAL A 65 -5.32 -8.75 -0.40
CA VAL A 65 -4.44 -8.02 -1.32
C VAL A 65 -5.23 -7.39 -2.47
N GLN A 66 -6.15 -8.14 -3.09
CA GLN A 66 -7.01 -7.63 -4.16
C GLN A 66 -7.90 -6.47 -3.68
N LEU A 67 -8.51 -6.60 -2.50
CA LEU A 67 -9.36 -5.55 -1.91
C LEU A 67 -8.55 -4.31 -1.55
N VAL A 68 -7.35 -4.47 -0.97
CA VAL A 68 -6.44 -3.34 -0.70
C VAL A 68 -6.15 -2.59 -2.00
N HIS A 69 -5.80 -3.31 -3.07
CA HIS A 69 -5.52 -2.71 -4.36
C HIS A 69 -6.72 -1.99 -4.95
N HIS A 70 -7.89 -2.61 -4.92
CA HIS A 70 -9.11 -2.02 -5.42
C HIS A 70 -9.46 -0.74 -4.63
N LYS A 71 -9.44 -0.79 -3.30
CA LYS A 71 -9.74 0.36 -2.44
C LYS A 71 -8.74 1.48 -2.60
N ALA A 72 -7.45 1.17 -2.70
CA ALA A 72 -6.43 2.18 -2.97
C ALA A 72 -6.63 2.87 -4.32
N LYS A 73 -6.96 2.13 -5.37
CA LYS A 73 -7.30 2.71 -6.68
C LYS A 73 -8.50 3.64 -6.56
N VAL A 74 -9.57 3.21 -5.89
CA VAL A 74 -10.76 4.04 -5.65
C VAL A 74 -10.41 5.31 -4.86
N PHE A 75 -9.58 5.21 -3.82
CA PHE A 75 -9.12 6.39 -3.07
C PHE A 75 -8.33 7.36 -3.95
N ILE A 76 -7.44 6.85 -4.81
CA ILE A 76 -6.69 7.67 -5.76
C ILE A 76 -7.63 8.31 -6.79
N ASP A 77 -8.63 7.57 -7.27
CA ASP A 77 -9.62 8.09 -8.22
C ASP A 77 -10.55 9.14 -7.60
N GLN A 78 -10.91 9.00 -6.33
CA GLN A 78 -11.82 9.94 -5.64
C GLN A 78 -11.11 11.17 -5.08
N LYS A 79 -9.93 11.00 -4.47
CA LYS A 79 -9.22 12.06 -3.77
C LYS A 79 -7.92 12.46 -4.45
N GLY A 80 -7.30 11.56 -5.22
CA GLY A 80 -6.05 11.85 -5.94
C GLY A 80 -4.96 12.42 -5.04
N ASP A 81 -4.54 13.64 -5.34
CA ASP A 81 -3.51 14.37 -4.57
C ASP A 81 -3.99 14.82 -3.19
N GLU A 82 -5.30 14.99 -2.96
CA GLU A 82 -5.86 15.35 -1.65
C GLU A 82 -5.72 14.23 -0.60
N LEU A 83 -5.25 13.03 -0.99
CA LEU A 83 -4.89 11.98 -0.05
C LEU A 83 -3.73 12.37 0.88
N PHE A 84 -2.94 13.37 0.48
CA PHE A 84 -1.69 13.74 1.13
C PHE A 84 -1.65 15.18 1.65
N THR A 85 -2.72 15.96 1.44
CA THR A 85 -2.94 17.27 2.08
C THR A 85 -3.43 17.05 3.51
#